data_AF-A0A2V6UNG3-F1
#
_entry.id   AF-A0A2V6UNG3-F1
#
_cell.length_a   1.000
_cell.length_b   1.000
_cell.length_c   1.000
_cell.angle_alpha   90.00
_cell.angle_beta   90.00
_cell.angle_gamma   90.00
#
_symmetry.space_group_name_H-M   'P 1'
#
loop_
_entity.id
_entity.type
_entity.pdbx_description
1 polymer ?
#
loop_
_entity_poly.entity_id
_entity_poly.type
_entity_poly.pdbx_seq_one_letter_code
_entity_poly.pdbx_strand_id
1 'polypeptide(L)'
;MTTYGVFTMARVPMPDMMFCFALTGAVAAFIATEFDGRRWGLALLYSMIGVAFWTKGPAALLALAVAVGYTWATHGWAGTARRLALAPGLLLLVLVVLPWWLLDAAAGGGEFTQRIVLNDWLLWYFPAGKSSWRAVTDPIGQALTILLPWATLLPLAVWSALRTGGRESPRAMPLLLIWAGTVFFLVAVSQQQRMRYYLPLCPPAALLVAAWCSGRTSAHRRVALVGGWTVAALGLCLWHAHASARHNEATDLRVIAREISQAPKPLYAFDVPELVLGFYLERPVELLPDSARLQSLVAEGRSGYLVIADRALPGALASRLHRLGGGRVNGRPLSLFND
;
A
#
# COMPACT_ATOMS: atom_id res chain seq x y z
N MET A 1 -19.48 -0.32 -3.54
CA MET A 1 -18.33 0.39 -2.95
C MET A 1 -17.44 0.89 -4.08
N THR A 2 -17.11 2.18 -4.15
CA THR A 2 -16.38 2.78 -5.29
C THR A 2 -14.92 3.17 -4.97
N THR A 3 -14.53 3.20 -3.69
CA THR A 3 -13.16 3.49 -3.28
C THR A 3 -12.24 2.29 -3.52
N TYR A 4 -11.16 2.49 -4.26
CA TYR A 4 -10.21 1.46 -4.67
C TYR A 4 -9.66 0.65 -3.49
N GLY A 5 -9.19 1.32 -2.42
CA GLY A 5 -8.66 0.66 -1.23
C GLY A 5 -9.65 -0.29 -0.57
N VAL A 6 -10.89 0.16 -0.40
CA VAL A 6 -11.95 -0.64 0.21
C VAL A 6 -12.31 -1.81 -0.72
N PHE A 7 -12.44 -1.57 -2.02
CA PHE A 7 -12.80 -2.61 -2.99
C PHE A 7 -11.73 -3.71 -3.10
N THR A 8 -10.45 -3.35 -3.06
CA THR A 8 -9.35 -4.32 -3.17
C THR A 8 -9.13 -5.06 -1.86
N MET A 9 -9.00 -4.35 -0.74
CA MET A 9 -8.70 -4.97 0.55
C MET A 9 -9.86 -5.83 1.08
N ALA A 10 -11.10 -5.63 0.59
CA ALA A 10 -12.24 -6.51 0.90
C ALA A 10 -12.09 -7.93 0.36
N ARG A 11 -11.25 -8.12 -0.67
CA ARG A 11 -11.08 -9.39 -1.39
C ARG A 11 -9.76 -10.07 -1.10
N VAL A 12 -8.98 -9.51 -0.18
CA VAL A 12 -7.71 -10.07 0.24
C VAL A 12 -7.88 -10.51 1.70
N PRO A 13 -7.53 -11.75 2.07
CA PRO A 13 -7.61 -12.24 3.44
C PRO A 13 -6.48 -11.62 4.29
N MET A 14 -6.56 -10.32 4.52
CA MET A 14 -5.63 -9.51 5.32
C MET A 14 -6.38 -8.82 6.47
N PRO A 15 -5.72 -8.59 7.62
CA PRO A 15 -6.36 -8.02 8.80
C PRO A 15 -6.75 -6.55 8.62
N ASP A 16 -6.24 -5.86 7.59
CA ASP A 16 -6.44 -4.44 7.33
C ASP A 16 -7.92 -4.01 7.28
N MET A 17 -8.81 -4.86 6.76
CA MET A 17 -10.24 -4.56 6.72
C MET A 17 -10.92 -4.65 8.08
N MET A 18 -10.60 -5.68 8.86
CA MET A 18 -11.09 -5.78 10.24
C MET A 18 -10.56 -4.63 11.09
N PHE A 19 -9.29 -4.27 10.90
CA PHE A 19 -8.68 -3.11 11.54
C PHE A 19 -9.40 -1.80 11.18
N CYS A 20 -9.67 -1.57 9.89
CA CYS A 20 -10.39 -0.39 9.42
C CYS A 20 -11.83 -0.33 9.98
N PHE A 21 -12.53 -1.47 10.00
CA PHE A 21 -13.85 -1.58 10.61
C PHE A 21 -13.83 -1.22 12.09
N ALA A 22 -12.95 -1.84 12.87
CA ALA A 22 -12.85 -1.61 14.32
C ALA A 22 -12.45 -0.16 14.62
N LEU A 23 -11.50 0.42 13.88
CA LEU A 23 -11.11 1.83 14.02
C LEU A 23 -12.27 2.77 13.68
N THR A 24 -13.00 2.50 12.60
CA THR A 24 -14.18 3.28 12.20
C THR A 24 -15.28 3.18 13.26
N GLY A 25 -15.54 1.99 13.77
CA GLY A 25 -16.49 1.73 14.85
C GLY A 25 -16.11 2.44 16.15
N ALA A 26 -14.83 2.47 16.48
CA ALA A 26 -14.28 3.23 17.61
C ALA A 26 -14.58 4.73 17.47
N VAL A 27 -14.27 5.32 16.32
CA VAL A 27 -14.58 6.76 16.08
C VAL A 27 -16.09 7.02 16.05
N ALA A 28 -16.91 6.11 15.51
CA ALA A 28 -18.36 6.22 15.57
C ALA A 28 -18.91 6.17 17.00
N ALA A 29 -18.34 5.32 17.86
CA ALA A 29 -18.70 5.25 19.28
C ALA A 29 -18.27 6.52 20.05
N PHE A 30 -17.12 7.10 19.67
CA PHE A 30 -16.71 8.42 20.15
C PHE A 30 -17.73 9.50 19.76
N ILE A 31 -18.18 9.53 18.49
CA ILE A 31 -19.22 10.45 18.02
C ILE A 31 -20.51 10.31 18.84
N ALA A 32 -20.97 9.07 19.06
CA ALA A 32 -22.17 8.81 19.86
C ALA A 32 -22.05 9.37 21.30
N THR A 33 -20.85 9.34 21.88
CA THR A 33 -20.61 9.92 23.21
C THR A 33 -20.57 11.44 23.15
N GLU A 34 -19.73 11.99 22.27
CA GLU A 34 -19.39 13.42 22.29
C GLU A 34 -20.48 14.29 21.67
N PHE A 35 -21.20 13.79 20.66
CA PHE A 35 -22.22 14.56 19.95
C PHE A 35 -23.63 14.23 20.45
N ASP A 36 -23.92 12.96 20.74
CA ASP A 36 -25.27 12.51 21.16
C ASP A 36 -25.41 12.33 22.68
N GLY A 37 -24.32 12.48 23.45
CA GLY A 37 -24.32 12.34 24.91
C GLY A 37 -24.48 10.89 25.41
N ARG A 38 -24.32 9.89 24.54
CA ARG A 38 -24.51 8.47 24.88
C ARG A 38 -23.30 7.92 25.62
N ARG A 39 -23.38 7.84 26.96
CA ARG A 39 -22.27 7.41 27.84
C ARG A 39 -21.72 6.01 27.54
N TRP A 40 -22.55 5.09 27.04
CA TRP A 40 -22.11 3.74 26.65
C TRP A 40 -21.11 3.76 25.48
N GLY A 41 -21.09 4.84 24.69
CA GLY A 41 -20.18 4.98 23.55
C GLY A 41 -18.70 4.99 23.96
N LEU A 42 -18.35 5.41 25.19
CA LEU A 42 -16.96 5.31 25.67
C LEU A 42 -16.55 3.86 25.86
N ALA A 43 -17.39 3.04 26.50
CA ALA A 43 -17.10 1.62 26.67
C ALA A 43 -16.95 0.93 25.31
N LEU A 44 -17.81 1.26 24.34
CA LEU A 44 -17.69 0.73 22.97
C LEU A 44 -16.42 1.26 22.26
N LEU A 45 -16.05 2.53 22.41
CA LEU A 45 -14.82 3.12 21.87
C LEU A 45 -13.60 2.30 22.31
N TYR A 46 -13.42 2.09 23.62
CA TYR A 46 -12.28 1.34 24.16
C TYR A 46 -12.33 -0.14 23.77
N SER A 47 -13.53 -0.74 23.73
CA SER A 47 -13.70 -2.14 23.29
C SER A 47 -13.30 -2.31 21.82
N MET A 48 -13.73 -1.40 20.95
CA MET A 48 -13.36 -1.42 19.52
C MET A 48 -11.87 -1.15 19.29
N ILE A 49 -11.24 -0.29 20.11
CA ILE A 49 -9.78 -0.15 20.11
C ILE A 49 -9.12 -1.48 20.48
N GLY A 50 -9.63 -2.19 21.49
CA GLY A 50 -9.13 -3.53 21.86
C GLY A 50 -9.25 -4.55 20.73
N VAL A 51 -10.39 -4.60 20.04
CA VAL A 51 -10.58 -5.44 18.85
C VAL A 51 -9.58 -5.06 17.74
N ALA A 52 -9.41 -3.77 17.46
CA ALA A 52 -8.41 -3.31 16.50
C ALA A 52 -6.99 -3.72 16.94
N PHE A 53 -6.71 -3.71 18.24
CA PHE A 53 -5.40 -4.08 18.78
C PHE A 53 -5.11 -5.57 18.54
N TRP A 54 -6.10 -6.45 18.72
CA TRP A 54 -5.93 -7.86 18.37
C TRP A 54 -5.69 -8.11 16.87
N THR A 55 -6.13 -7.19 16.00
CA THR A 55 -5.91 -7.36 14.55
C THR A 55 -4.53 -6.90 14.08
N LYS A 56 -4.01 -5.80 14.65
CA LYS A 56 -2.81 -5.12 14.13
C LYS A 56 -1.94 -4.45 15.19
N GLY A 57 -2.13 -4.80 16.46
CA GLY A 57 -1.35 -4.32 17.58
C GLY A 57 -1.51 -2.81 17.86
N PRO A 58 -0.43 -2.13 18.28
CA PRO A 58 -0.45 -0.73 18.73
C PRO A 58 -1.01 0.28 17.73
N ALA A 59 -1.04 -0.04 16.43
CA ALA A 59 -1.72 0.77 15.42
C ALA A 59 -3.18 1.09 15.80
N ALA A 60 -3.82 0.25 16.62
CA ALA A 60 -5.19 0.47 17.10
C ALA A 60 -5.37 1.75 17.93
N LEU A 61 -4.30 2.22 18.57
CA LEU A 61 -4.30 3.47 19.33
C LEU A 61 -4.55 4.69 18.43
N LEU A 62 -4.53 4.52 17.11
CA LEU A 62 -4.89 5.54 16.15
C LEU A 62 -6.31 6.09 16.37
N ALA A 63 -7.28 5.24 16.73
CA ALA A 63 -8.63 5.72 17.03
C ALA A 63 -8.66 6.59 18.31
N LEU A 64 -7.88 6.20 19.32
CA LEU A 64 -7.71 6.98 20.54
C LEU A 64 -7.02 8.32 20.24
N ALA A 65 -6.00 8.33 19.38
CA ALA A 65 -5.30 9.54 18.96
C ALA A 65 -6.25 10.51 18.23
N VAL A 66 -7.18 10.01 17.41
CA VAL A 66 -8.23 10.83 16.78
C VAL A 66 -9.15 11.45 17.83
N ALA A 67 -9.66 10.64 18.76
CA ALA A 67 -10.55 11.12 19.82
C ALA A 67 -9.85 12.15 20.72
N VAL A 68 -8.62 11.86 21.15
CA VAL A 68 -7.78 12.77 21.96
C VAL A 68 -7.48 14.06 21.20
N GLY A 69 -7.10 13.96 19.92
CA GLY A 69 -6.81 15.12 19.08
C GLY A 69 -8.00 16.06 18.97
N TYR A 70 -9.20 15.50 18.75
CA TYR A 70 -10.43 16.30 18.68
C TYR A 70 -10.80 16.91 20.03
N THR A 71 -10.83 16.13 21.12
CA THR A 71 -11.20 16.66 22.44
C THR A 71 -10.18 17.66 22.95
N TRP A 72 -8.90 17.48 22.63
CA TRP A 72 -7.84 18.42 23.00
C TRP A 72 -7.99 19.74 22.27
N ALA A 73 -8.23 19.71 20.96
CA ALA A 73 -8.47 20.91 20.16
C ALA A 73 -9.73 21.69 20.56
N THR A 74 -10.73 21.00 21.14
CA THR A 74 -12.03 21.60 21.48
C THR A 74 -12.18 21.98 22.96
N HIS A 75 -11.55 21.23 23.88
CA HIS A 75 -11.76 21.36 25.33
C HIS A 75 -10.47 21.42 26.15
N GLY A 76 -9.30 21.42 25.50
CA GLY A 76 -8.01 21.37 26.18
C GLY A 76 -7.73 20.05 26.89
N TRP A 77 -6.56 19.93 27.52
CA TRP A 77 -6.08 18.66 28.07
C TRP A 77 -6.91 18.15 29.26
N ALA A 78 -7.26 19.03 30.19
CA ALA A 78 -8.13 18.67 31.31
C ALA A 78 -9.53 18.22 30.84
N GLY A 79 -10.04 18.85 29.78
CA GLY A 79 -11.28 18.45 29.11
C GLY A 79 -11.20 17.07 28.48
N THR A 80 -10.12 16.78 27.75
CA THR A 80 -9.83 15.46 27.16
C THR A 80 -9.87 14.35 28.21
N ALA A 81 -9.10 14.49 29.29
CA ALA A 81 -9.00 13.45 30.31
C ALA A 81 -10.36 13.08 30.92
N ARG A 82 -11.18 14.11 31.20
CA ARG A 82 -12.53 13.95 31.76
C ARG A 82 -13.52 13.40 30.74
N ARG A 83 -13.57 13.95 29.52
CA ARG A 83 -14.56 13.57 28.49
C ARG A 83 -14.34 12.17 27.95
N LEU A 84 -13.09 11.77 27.78
CA LEU A 84 -12.75 10.41 27.32
C LEU A 84 -12.72 9.41 28.48
N ALA A 85 -12.84 9.87 29.73
CA ALA A 85 -12.65 9.05 30.92
C ALA A 85 -11.37 8.20 30.80
N LEU A 86 -10.23 8.86 30.52
CA LEU A 86 -9.00 8.18 30.10
C LEU A 86 -8.56 7.10 31.09
N ALA A 87 -8.62 7.35 32.39
CA ALA A 87 -8.22 6.37 33.41
C ALA A 87 -9.06 5.06 33.37
N PRO A 88 -10.40 5.10 33.57
CA PRO A 88 -11.21 3.88 33.48
C PRO A 88 -11.24 3.29 32.06
N GLY A 89 -11.11 4.12 31.03
CA GLY A 89 -11.07 3.69 29.64
C GLY A 89 -9.81 2.92 29.27
N LEU A 90 -8.63 3.41 29.69
CA LEU A 90 -7.36 2.70 29.53
C LEU A 90 -7.34 1.43 30.37
N LEU A 91 -7.93 1.42 31.56
CA LEU A 91 -8.10 0.20 32.34
C LEU A 91 -8.93 -0.83 31.56
N LEU A 92 -10.06 -0.43 30.98
CA LEU A 92 -10.87 -1.31 30.14
C LEU A 92 -10.08 -1.81 28.92
N LEU A 93 -9.34 -0.94 28.25
CA LEU A 93 -8.51 -1.33 27.11
C LEU A 93 -7.45 -2.37 27.52
N VAL A 94 -6.77 -2.17 28.65
CA VAL A 94 -5.84 -3.15 29.21
C VAL A 94 -6.57 -4.46 29.47
N LEU A 95 -7.73 -4.44 30.12
CA LEU A 95 -8.51 -5.66 30.39
C LEU A 95 -8.93 -6.39 29.11
N VAL A 96 -9.22 -5.68 28.03
CA VAL A 96 -9.55 -6.29 26.72
C VAL A 96 -8.30 -6.86 26.05
N VAL A 97 -7.16 -6.18 26.13
CA VAL A 97 -5.93 -6.60 25.44
C VAL A 97 -5.18 -7.71 26.21
N LEU A 98 -5.21 -7.66 27.54
CA LEU A 98 -4.46 -8.52 28.47
C LEU A 98 -4.63 -10.03 28.24
N PRO A 99 -5.85 -10.57 27.93
CA PRO A 99 -6.05 -12.00 27.80
C PRO A 99 -5.11 -12.67 26.79
N TRP A 100 -4.77 -11.99 25.69
CA TRP A 100 -3.84 -12.54 24.70
C TRP A 100 -2.43 -12.74 25.26
N TRP A 101 -1.95 -11.80 26.07
CA TRP A 101 -0.64 -11.89 26.72
C TRP A 101 -0.58 -12.98 27.77
N LEU A 102 -1.67 -13.17 28.52
CA LEU A 102 -1.76 -14.25 29.51
C LEU A 102 -1.72 -15.61 28.82
N LEU A 103 -2.39 -15.77 27.68
CA LEU A 103 -2.36 -16.99 26.88
C LEU A 103 -0.97 -17.27 26.30
N ASP A 104 -0.31 -16.25 25.75
CA ASP A 104 1.05 -16.39 25.21
C ASP A 104 2.06 -16.77 26.31
N ALA A 105 2.01 -16.08 27.46
CA ALA A 105 2.86 -16.38 28.60
C ALA A 105 2.63 -17.81 29.11
N ALA A 106 1.36 -18.26 29.20
CA ALA A 106 1.02 -19.62 29.59
C ALA A 106 1.49 -20.68 28.56
N ALA A 107 1.61 -20.31 27.29
CA ALA A 107 2.12 -21.18 26.22
C ALA A 107 3.66 -21.23 26.16
N GLY A 108 4.38 -20.49 27.02
CA GLY A 108 5.85 -20.43 27.03
C GLY A 108 6.44 -19.50 25.97
N GLY A 109 5.65 -18.56 25.43
CA GLY A 109 6.01 -17.65 24.33
C GLY A 109 6.99 -16.51 24.66
N GLY A 110 7.72 -16.56 25.79
CA GLY A 110 8.52 -15.43 26.28
C GLY A 110 9.49 -14.82 25.25
N GLU A 111 10.23 -15.64 24.49
CA GLU A 111 11.10 -15.16 23.41
C GLU A 111 10.34 -14.61 22.19
N PHE A 112 9.21 -15.23 21.84
CA PHE A 112 8.38 -14.83 20.71
C PHE A 112 7.79 -13.43 20.94
N THR A 113 7.29 -13.23 22.15
CA THR A 113 6.70 -11.97 22.59
C THR A 113 7.71 -10.86 22.74
N GLN A 114 8.90 -11.15 23.26
CA GLN A 114 10.00 -10.19 23.28
C GLN A 114 10.40 -9.76 21.86
N ARG A 115 10.46 -10.69 20.89
CA ARG A 115 10.75 -10.34 19.49
C ARG A 115 9.65 -9.50 18.84
N ILE A 116 8.37 -9.81 19.04
CA ILE A 116 7.26 -9.04 18.45
C ILE A 116 7.22 -7.62 19.02
N VAL A 117 7.34 -7.48 20.35
CA VAL A 117 7.29 -6.17 21.00
C VAL A 117 8.48 -5.30 20.58
N LEU A 118 9.69 -5.86 20.59
CA LEU A 118 10.89 -5.10 20.21
C LEU A 118 10.93 -4.81 18.70
N ASN A 119 10.76 -5.81 17.85
CA ASN A 119 10.94 -5.66 16.41
C ASN A 119 9.72 -5.03 15.73
N ASP A 120 8.52 -5.54 15.98
CA ASP A 120 7.33 -5.16 15.19
C ASP A 120 6.60 -3.95 15.78
N TRP A 121 6.72 -3.70 17.09
CA TRP A 121 5.96 -2.63 17.76
C TRP A 121 6.79 -1.43 18.17
N LEU A 122 8.08 -1.60 18.43
CA LEU A 122 8.98 -0.49 18.72
C LEU A 122 9.79 -0.12 17.47
N LEU A 123 10.60 -1.04 16.94
CA LEU A 123 11.53 -0.74 15.85
C LEU A 123 10.86 -0.38 14.51
N TRP A 124 9.64 -0.86 14.23
CA TRP A 124 8.90 -0.48 13.01
C TRP A 124 8.36 0.96 13.02
N TYR A 125 8.28 1.60 14.19
CA TYR A 125 7.73 2.95 14.34
C TYR A 125 8.81 4.02 14.56
N PHE A 126 10.04 3.63 14.94
CA PHE A 126 11.15 4.58 15.12
C PHE A 126 11.97 4.79 13.85
N PRO A 127 12.19 6.05 13.41
CA PRO A 127 12.96 6.31 12.21
C PRO A 127 14.44 5.92 12.29
N ALA A 128 14.86 4.98 11.45
CA ALA A 128 16.26 4.60 11.26
C ALA A 128 16.60 4.63 9.76
N GLY A 129 16.41 5.79 9.13
CA GLY A 129 16.63 5.96 7.69
C GLY A 129 17.01 7.39 7.32
N LYS A 130 17.89 7.54 6.33
CA LYS A 130 18.26 8.86 5.79
C LYS A 130 17.05 9.50 5.12
N SER A 131 16.75 10.74 5.51
CA SER A 131 15.71 11.55 4.87
C SER A 131 15.99 11.65 3.36
N SER A 132 15.04 11.19 2.56
CA SER A 132 15.10 11.29 1.09
C SER A 132 13.79 11.89 0.59
N TRP A 133 13.79 12.47 -0.61
CA TRP A 133 12.58 13.03 -1.22
C TRP A 133 11.39 12.03 -1.25
N ARG A 134 11.69 10.73 -1.36
CA ARG A 134 10.71 9.64 -1.30
C ARG A 134 9.97 9.56 0.04
N ALA A 135 10.61 9.93 1.14
CA ALA A 135 9.96 9.95 2.46
C ALA A 135 8.76 10.91 2.51
N VAL A 136 8.72 11.94 1.65
CA VAL A 136 7.59 12.88 1.56
C VAL A 136 6.60 12.50 0.47
N THR A 137 7.09 12.05 -0.69
CA THR A 137 6.21 11.74 -1.84
C THR A 137 5.46 10.42 -1.68
N ASP A 138 6.08 9.42 -1.06
CA ASP A 138 5.50 8.08 -0.95
C ASP A 138 4.22 8.05 -0.09
N PRO A 139 4.15 8.73 1.08
CA PRO A 139 2.92 8.86 1.85
C PRO A 139 1.76 9.45 1.06
N ILE A 140 2.04 10.53 0.32
CA ILE A 140 1.03 11.24 -0.48
C ILE A 140 0.54 10.34 -1.60
N GLY A 141 1.45 9.71 -2.34
CA GLY A 141 1.11 8.78 -3.43
C GLY A 141 0.27 7.60 -2.92
N GLN A 142 0.64 6.99 -1.80
CA GLN A 142 -0.08 5.87 -1.19
C GLN A 142 -1.48 6.28 -0.71
N ALA A 143 -1.61 7.42 -0.04
CA ALA A 143 -2.89 7.94 0.44
C ALA A 143 -3.83 8.32 -0.72
N LEU A 144 -3.32 8.97 -1.77
CA LEU A 144 -4.14 9.30 -2.94
C LEU A 144 -4.57 8.04 -3.69
N THR A 145 -3.68 7.06 -3.85
CA THR A 145 -3.98 5.79 -4.53
C THR A 145 -5.09 5.04 -3.81
N ILE A 146 -5.00 4.89 -2.49
CA ILE A 146 -6.01 4.13 -1.74
C ILE A 146 -7.40 4.80 -1.77
N LEU A 147 -7.43 6.12 -1.94
CA LEU A 147 -8.64 6.94 -2.00
C LEU A 147 -9.20 7.13 -3.42
N LEU A 148 -8.57 6.59 -4.46
CA LEU A 148 -9.12 6.66 -5.82
C LEU A 148 -10.54 6.07 -5.88
N PRO A 149 -11.44 6.66 -6.68
CA PRO A 149 -11.27 7.86 -7.51
C PRO A 149 -11.48 9.17 -6.74
N TRP A 150 -11.97 9.10 -5.50
CA TRP A 150 -12.37 10.25 -4.69
C TRP A 150 -11.22 11.18 -4.29
N ALA A 151 -9.99 10.69 -4.39
CA ALA A 151 -8.78 11.48 -4.21
C ALA A 151 -8.75 12.76 -5.06
N THR A 152 -9.41 12.79 -6.24
CA THR A 152 -9.46 13.97 -7.10
C THR A 152 -10.38 15.08 -6.55
N LEU A 153 -11.39 14.71 -5.76
CA LEU A 153 -12.35 15.64 -5.14
C LEU A 153 -11.97 16.00 -3.70
N LEU A 154 -11.12 15.21 -3.07
CA LEU A 154 -10.72 15.40 -1.68
C LEU A 154 -10.08 16.79 -1.42
N PRO A 155 -9.17 17.33 -2.26
CA PRO A 155 -8.62 18.67 -2.06
C PRO A 155 -9.71 19.75 -2.05
N LEU A 156 -10.73 19.63 -2.91
CA LEU A 156 -11.86 20.56 -2.96
C LEU A 156 -12.73 20.46 -1.71
N ALA A 157 -12.95 19.24 -1.21
CA ALA A 157 -13.69 18.98 0.01
C ALA A 157 -12.97 19.58 1.24
N VAL A 158 -11.66 19.31 1.37
CA VAL A 158 -10.82 19.85 2.45
C VAL A 158 -10.72 21.38 2.38
N TRP A 159 -10.48 21.95 1.20
CA TRP A 159 -10.45 23.40 1.01
C TRP A 159 -11.77 24.04 1.46
N SER A 160 -12.89 23.50 1.02
CA SER A 160 -14.22 24.01 1.38
C SER A 160 -14.45 23.92 2.89
N ALA A 161 -14.07 22.81 3.51
CA ALA A 161 -14.17 22.60 4.95
C ALA A 161 -13.39 23.66 5.74
N LEU A 162 -12.14 23.91 5.34
CA LEU A 162 -11.27 24.90 5.98
C LEU A 162 -11.77 26.33 5.77
N ARG A 163 -12.20 26.69 4.56
CA ARG A 163 -12.65 28.06 4.24
C ARG A 163 -13.98 28.42 4.91
N THR A 164 -14.91 27.47 4.98
CA THR A 164 -16.23 27.70 5.58
C THR A 164 -16.22 27.53 7.09
N GLY A 165 -15.10 27.09 7.68
CA GLY A 165 -14.98 26.78 9.11
C GLY A 165 -15.96 25.70 9.58
N GLY A 166 -16.48 24.89 8.65
CA GLY A 166 -17.55 23.93 8.95
C GLY A 166 -18.83 24.59 9.45
N ARG A 167 -19.19 25.80 8.98
CA ARG A 167 -20.41 26.53 9.41
C ARG A 167 -21.69 25.69 9.44
N GLU A 168 -21.86 24.77 8.49
CA GLU A 168 -23.01 23.86 8.43
C GLU A 168 -22.91 22.67 9.41
N SER A 169 -21.71 22.35 9.89
CA SER A 169 -21.41 21.21 10.76
C SER A 169 -20.20 21.51 11.67
N PRO A 170 -20.37 22.43 12.65
CA PRO A 170 -19.26 23.04 13.38
C PRO A 170 -18.49 22.07 14.29
N ARG A 171 -19.07 20.90 14.59
CA ARG A 171 -18.42 19.83 15.37
C ARG A 171 -17.90 18.69 14.49
N ALA A 172 -18.72 18.24 13.53
CA ALA A 172 -18.35 17.12 12.68
C ALA A 172 -17.20 17.45 11.72
N MET A 173 -17.17 18.67 11.16
CA MET A 173 -16.13 19.01 10.18
C MET A 173 -14.72 19.03 10.79
N PRO A 174 -14.47 19.67 11.95
CA PRO A 174 -13.17 19.56 12.62
C PRO A 174 -12.80 18.12 12.98
N LEU A 175 -13.77 17.30 13.42
CA LEU A 175 -13.52 15.89 13.70
C LEU A 175 -13.03 15.12 12.47
N LEU A 176 -13.67 15.32 11.30
CA LEU A 176 -13.27 14.64 10.08
C LEU A 176 -11.87 15.07 9.60
N LEU A 177 -11.54 16.36 9.72
CA LEU A 177 -10.20 16.87 9.38
C LEU A 177 -9.14 16.34 10.33
N ILE A 178 -9.41 16.32 11.64
CA ILE A 178 -8.51 15.74 12.64
C ILE A 178 -8.36 14.24 12.40
N TRP A 179 -9.45 13.52 12.13
CA TRP A 179 -9.39 12.10 11.83
C TRP A 179 -8.52 11.81 10.61
N ALA A 180 -8.80 12.47 9.47
CA ALA A 180 -8.00 12.31 8.26
C ALA A 180 -6.53 12.70 8.49
N GLY A 181 -6.28 13.83 9.16
CA GLY A 181 -4.94 14.32 9.48
C GLY A 181 -4.17 13.35 10.37
N THR A 182 -4.74 12.95 11.51
CA THR A 182 -4.10 12.03 12.46
C THR A 182 -3.75 10.70 11.81
N VAL A 183 -4.66 10.10 11.05
CA VAL A 183 -4.38 8.85 10.32
C VAL A 183 -3.26 9.06 9.30
N PHE A 184 -3.34 10.12 8.49
CA PHE A 184 -2.34 10.38 7.47
C PHE A 184 -0.95 10.61 8.07
N PHE A 185 -0.82 11.50 9.05
CA PHE A 185 0.47 11.86 9.63
C PHE A 185 1.10 10.71 10.42
N LEU A 186 0.33 10.00 11.24
CA LEU A 186 0.89 8.90 12.03
C LEU A 186 1.32 7.72 11.16
N VAL A 187 0.60 7.44 10.07
CA VAL A 187 1.05 6.42 9.10
C VAL A 187 2.23 6.91 8.27
N ALA A 188 2.25 8.20 7.87
CA ALA A 188 3.34 8.79 7.08
C ALA A 188 4.69 8.82 7.82
N VAL A 189 4.68 9.00 9.14
CA VAL A 189 5.89 9.01 9.97
C VAL A 189 6.42 7.59 10.26
N SER A 190 5.58 6.55 10.10
CA SER A 190 5.98 5.15 10.30
C SER A 190 7.02 4.71 9.26
N GLN A 191 8.03 3.95 9.70
CA GLN A 191 9.10 3.47 8.81
C GLN A 191 8.60 2.49 7.74
N GLN A 192 7.76 1.55 8.15
CA GLN A 192 7.25 0.50 7.26
C GLN A 192 5.90 0.90 6.66
N GLN A 193 5.81 2.08 6.05
CA GLN A 193 4.59 2.51 5.38
C GLN A 193 4.25 1.61 4.17
N ARG A 194 2.99 1.20 4.09
CA ARG A 194 2.44 0.43 2.97
C ARG A 194 1.09 1.02 2.61
N MET A 195 0.73 0.97 1.33
CA MET A 195 -0.51 1.57 0.82
C MET A 195 -1.72 1.16 1.66
N ARG A 196 -1.83 -0.13 1.99
CA ARG A 196 -2.90 -0.70 2.83
C ARG A 196 -3.04 -0.09 4.23
N TYR A 197 -1.99 0.51 4.80
CA TYR A 197 -2.05 1.13 6.12
C TYR A 197 -2.81 2.46 6.12
N TYR A 198 -3.01 3.06 4.94
CA TYR A 198 -3.84 4.23 4.75
C TYR A 198 -5.34 3.90 4.61
N LEU A 199 -5.74 2.63 4.66
CA LEU A 199 -7.14 2.22 4.53
C LEU A 199 -8.08 2.91 5.54
N PRO A 200 -7.69 3.18 6.80
CA PRO A 200 -8.49 3.97 7.73
C PRO A 200 -8.68 5.45 7.36
N LEU A 201 -8.07 5.96 6.28
CA LEU A 201 -8.40 7.27 5.70
C LEU A 201 -9.69 7.23 4.88
N CYS A 202 -10.10 6.06 4.38
CA CYS A 202 -11.27 5.95 3.51
C CYS A 202 -12.56 6.48 4.18
N PRO A 203 -12.88 6.14 5.45
CA PRO A 203 -14.08 6.66 6.11
C PRO A 203 -14.12 8.20 6.24
N PRO A 204 -13.12 8.90 6.83
CA PRO A 204 -13.20 10.36 6.95
C PRO A 204 -13.14 11.04 5.59
N ALA A 205 -12.36 10.53 4.62
CA ALA A 205 -12.32 11.08 3.27
C ALA A 205 -13.69 10.96 2.56
N ALA A 206 -14.36 9.81 2.68
CA ALA A 206 -15.69 9.61 2.12
C ALA A 206 -16.72 10.57 2.73
N LEU A 207 -16.68 10.77 4.06
CA LEU A 207 -17.56 11.70 4.76
C LEU A 207 -17.29 13.17 4.37
N LEU A 208 -16.03 13.56 4.22
CA LEU A 208 -15.66 14.91 3.75
C LEU A 208 -16.19 15.18 2.34
N VAL A 209 -16.00 14.24 1.42
CA VAL A 209 -16.50 14.36 0.05
C VAL A 209 -18.02 14.34 0.02
N ALA A 210 -18.67 13.50 0.84
CA ALA A 210 -20.13 13.47 0.95
C ALA A 210 -20.71 14.80 1.45
N ALA A 211 -20.14 15.37 2.51
CA ALA A 211 -20.54 16.68 3.04
C ALA A 211 -20.31 17.81 2.02
N TRP A 212 -19.22 17.74 1.26
CA TRP A 212 -18.96 18.69 0.18
C TRP A 212 -19.99 18.58 -0.96
N CYS A 213 -20.40 17.36 -1.29
CA CYS A 213 -21.42 17.10 -2.31
C CYS A 213 -22.84 17.46 -1.86
N SER A 214 -23.17 17.38 -0.57
CA SER A 214 -24.51 17.68 -0.06
C SER A 214 -24.85 19.17 -0.13
N GLY A 215 -23.88 20.06 0.09
CA GLY A 215 -24.06 21.52 0.00
C GLY A 215 -24.16 22.09 -1.43
N ARG A 216 -24.30 21.24 -2.46
CA ARG A 216 -24.28 21.65 -3.88
C ARG A 216 -25.53 21.21 -4.63
N THR A 217 -25.91 22.03 -5.62
CA THR A 217 -27.01 21.69 -6.53
C THR A 217 -26.68 20.44 -7.36
N SER A 218 -27.73 19.71 -7.79
CA SER A 218 -27.58 18.46 -8.54
C SER A 218 -26.74 18.61 -9.81
N ALA A 219 -26.86 19.74 -10.52
CA ALA A 219 -26.07 20.03 -11.72
C ALA A 219 -24.56 20.16 -11.40
N HIS A 220 -24.20 21.00 -10.43
CA HIS A 220 -22.80 21.22 -10.03
C HIS A 220 -22.17 19.94 -9.47
N ARG A 221 -22.93 19.17 -8.68
CA ARG A 221 -22.48 17.87 -8.18
C ARG A 221 -22.17 16.90 -9.31
N ARG A 222 -23.04 16.77 -10.32
CA ARG A 222 -22.79 15.89 -11.48
C ARG A 222 -21.55 16.30 -12.23
N VAL A 223 -21.38 17.59 -12.52
CA VAL A 223 -20.18 18.11 -13.22
C VAL A 223 -18.91 17.80 -12.42
N ALA A 224 -18.92 18.05 -11.12
CA ALA A 224 -17.77 17.75 -10.26
C ALA A 224 -17.44 16.26 -10.22
N LEU A 225 -18.45 15.39 -10.09
CA LEU A 225 -18.26 13.95 -10.11
C LEU A 225 -17.68 13.50 -11.45
N VAL A 226 -18.33 13.83 -12.57
CA VAL A 226 -17.85 13.47 -13.91
C VAL A 226 -16.44 13.98 -14.14
N GLY A 227 -16.16 15.24 -13.81
CA GLY A 227 -14.81 15.81 -13.90
C GLY A 227 -13.79 15.05 -13.05
N GLY A 228 -14.13 14.75 -11.79
CA GLY A 228 -13.25 14.00 -10.88
C GLY A 228 -12.95 12.59 -11.36
N TRP A 229 -13.93 11.88 -11.92
CA TRP A 229 -13.75 10.55 -12.52
C TRP A 229 -12.94 10.60 -13.82
N THR A 230 -13.19 11.59 -14.68
CA THR A 230 -12.41 11.80 -15.91
C THR A 230 -10.94 12.08 -15.60
N VAL A 231 -10.65 12.93 -14.61
CA VAL A 231 -9.27 13.20 -14.16
C VAL A 231 -8.61 11.94 -13.64
N ALA A 232 -9.32 11.13 -12.83
CA ALA A 232 -8.79 9.86 -12.35
C ALA A 232 -8.49 8.89 -13.50
N ALA A 233 -9.40 8.76 -14.47
CA ALA A 233 -9.23 7.90 -15.64
C ALA A 233 -8.05 8.35 -16.51
N LEU A 234 -7.96 9.65 -16.82
CA LEU A 234 -6.83 10.22 -17.57
C LEU A 234 -5.50 10.01 -16.85
N GLY A 235 -5.46 10.23 -15.53
CA GLY A 235 -4.28 10.00 -14.72
C GLY A 235 -3.83 8.54 -14.76
N LEU A 236 -4.77 7.59 -14.66
CA LEU A 236 -4.47 6.16 -14.79
C LEU A 236 -3.97 5.78 -16.19
N CYS A 237 -4.59 6.31 -17.24
CA CYS A 237 -4.16 6.07 -18.63
C CYS A 237 -2.75 6.62 -18.88
N LEU A 238 -2.44 7.83 -18.41
CA LEU A 238 -1.11 8.43 -18.53
C LEU A 238 -0.07 7.66 -17.73
N TRP A 239 -0.40 7.27 -16.49
CA TRP A 239 0.47 6.42 -15.68
C TRP A 239 0.75 5.09 -16.37
N HIS A 240 -0.28 4.43 -16.90
CA HIS A 240 -0.14 3.16 -17.61
C HIS A 240 0.72 3.31 -18.87
N ALA A 241 0.49 4.35 -19.67
CA ALA A 241 1.29 4.62 -20.87
C ALA A 241 2.77 4.85 -20.52
N HIS A 242 3.05 5.65 -19.50
CA HIS A 242 4.42 5.93 -19.07
C HIS A 242 5.10 4.72 -18.43
N ALA A 243 4.38 4.00 -17.55
CA ALA A 243 4.88 2.78 -16.94
C ALA A 243 5.16 1.71 -18.00
N SER A 244 4.26 1.52 -18.96
CA SER A 244 4.45 0.57 -20.06
C SER A 244 5.65 0.95 -20.92
N ALA A 245 5.80 2.23 -21.29
CA ALA A 245 6.97 2.70 -22.03
C ALA A 245 8.28 2.40 -21.29
N ARG A 246 8.34 2.67 -19.98
CA ARG A 246 9.52 2.39 -19.16
C ARG A 246 9.82 0.90 -19.02
N HIS A 247 8.80 0.05 -18.86
CA HIS A 247 8.99 -1.40 -18.81
C HIS A 247 9.43 -1.96 -20.17
N ASN A 248 8.91 -1.41 -21.27
CA ASN A 248 9.33 -1.77 -22.62
C ASN A 248 10.78 -1.32 -22.91
N GLU A 249 11.23 -0.17 -22.40
CA GLU A 249 12.63 0.24 -22.50
C GLU A 249 13.55 -0.67 -21.67
N ALA A 250 13.09 -1.12 -20.50
CA ALA A 250 13.87 -2.02 -19.65
C ALA A 250 13.89 -3.47 -20.18
N THR A 251 12.87 -3.89 -20.91
CA THR A 251 12.73 -5.24 -21.45
C THR A 251 12.41 -5.18 -22.95
N ASP A 252 13.45 -5.31 -23.78
CA ASP A 252 13.33 -5.36 -25.23
C ASP A 252 13.82 -6.71 -25.75
N LEU A 253 12.88 -7.52 -26.21
CA LEU A 253 13.13 -8.84 -26.79
C LEU A 253 12.69 -8.90 -28.26
N ARG A 254 12.40 -7.76 -28.91
CA ARG A 254 11.80 -7.73 -30.25
C ARG A 254 12.66 -8.39 -31.31
N VAL A 255 13.98 -8.15 -31.26
CA VAL A 255 14.94 -8.77 -32.18
C VAL A 255 14.99 -10.28 -31.95
N ILE A 256 15.07 -10.70 -30.70
CA ILE A 256 15.10 -12.12 -30.33
C ILE A 256 13.81 -12.83 -30.77
N ALA A 257 12.65 -12.24 -30.49
CA ALA A 257 11.35 -12.75 -30.90
C ALA A 257 11.22 -12.88 -32.44
N ARG A 258 11.79 -11.92 -33.19
CA ARG A 258 11.82 -11.97 -34.65
C ARG A 258 12.75 -13.06 -35.19
N GLU A 259 13.89 -13.30 -34.55
CA GLU A 259 14.84 -14.33 -34.98
C GLU A 259 14.30 -15.74 -34.69
N ILE A 260 13.78 -15.97 -33.48
CA ILE A 260 13.23 -17.28 -33.11
C ILE A 260 11.94 -17.63 -33.87
N SER A 261 11.19 -16.63 -34.37
CA SER A 261 9.98 -16.89 -35.16
C SER A 261 10.29 -17.37 -36.58
N GLN A 262 11.49 -17.08 -37.10
CA GLN A 262 11.91 -17.50 -38.44
C GLN A 262 12.22 -19.00 -38.52
N ALA A 263 12.74 -19.61 -37.44
CA ALA A 263 12.98 -21.05 -37.38
C ALA A 263 12.58 -21.64 -36.02
N PRO A 264 11.78 -22.72 -35.96
CA PRO A 264 11.49 -23.39 -34.71
C PRO A 264 12.68 -24.27 -34.28
N LYS A 265 13.56 -23.72 -33.45
CA LYS A 265 14.64 -24.46 -32.75
C LYS A 265 14.43 -24.38 -31.22
N PRO A 266 14.97 -25.35 -30.45
CA PRO A 266 14.98 -25.26 -28.99
C PRO A 266 15.71 -24.00 -28.52
N LEU A 267 15.20 -23.39 -27.44
CA LEU A 267 15.68 -22.14 -26.87
C LEU A 267 16.29 -22.40 -25.50
N TYR A 268 17.58 -22.11 -25.37
CA TYR A 268 18.35 -22.28 -24.13
C TYR A 268 18.68 -20.93 -23.53
N ALA A 269 18.63 -20.81 -22.20
CA ALA A 269 18.98 -19.58 -21.48
C ALA A 269 20.13 -19.80 -20.49
N PHE A 270 21.10 -18.89 -20.47
CA PHE A 270 22.24 -18.92 -19.55
C PHE A 270 22.43 -17.57 -18.84
N ASP A 271 22.36 -17.59 -17.50
CA ASP A 271 22.39 -16.40 -16.63
C ASP A 271 21.30 -15.34 -16.96
N VAL A 272 20.15 -15.78 -17.48
CA VAL A 272 18.99 -14.93 -17.81
C VAL A 272 17.72 -15.46 -17.11
N PRO A 273 16.77 -14.61 -16.68
CA PRO A 273 15.52 -15.07 -16.08
C PRO A 273 14.64 -15.86 -17.07
N GLU A 274 14.64 -17.19 -16.96
CA GLU A 274 13.85 -18.12 -17.79
C GLU A 274 12.37 -17.73 -17.86
N LEU A 275 11.77 -17.43 -16.71
CA LEU A 275 10.34 -17.12 -16.60
C LEU A 275 9.92 -15.89 -17.40
N VAL A 276 10.82 -14.89 -17.51
CA VAL A 276 10.59 -13.69 -18.31
C VAL A 276 10.66 -14.06 -19.80
N LEU A 277 11.70 -14.80 -20.20
CA LEU A 277 11.86 -15.22 -21.60
C LEU A 277 10.70 -16.11 -22.05
N GLY A 278 10.31 -17.12 -21.27
CA GLY A 278 9.23 -18.03 -21.62
C GLY A 278 7.87 -17.33 -21.75
N PHE A 279 7.59 -16.36 -20.87
CA PHE A 279 6.38 -15.55 -20.94
C PHE A 279 6.35 -14.63 -22.17
N TYR A 280 7.43 -13.88 -22.44
CA TYR A 280 7.46 -12.91 -23.53
C TYR A 280 7.69 -13.51 -24.92
N LEU A 281 8.35 -14.66 -25.01
CA LEU A 281 8.63 -15.36 -26.26
C LEU A 281 7.59 -16.44 -26.57
N GLU A 282 6.66 -16.69 -25.64
CA GLU A 282 5.60 -17.71 -25.74
C GLU A 282 6.15 -19.10 -26.13
N ARG A 283 7.33 -19.45 -25.60
CA ARG A 283 8.04 -20.70 -25.89
C ARG A 283 8.67 -21.30 -24.64
N PRO A 284 8.78 -22.64 -24.57
CA PRO A 284 9.56 -23.28 -23.51
C PRO A 284 11.03 -22.87 -23.65
N VAL A 285 11.64 -22.48 -22.53
CA VAL A 285 13.04 -22.08 -22.43
C VAL A 285 13.74 -23.06 -21.49
N GLU A 286 14.79 -23.72 -21.95
CA GLU A 286 15.57 -24.62 -21.10
C GLU A 286 16.70 -23.85 -20.42
N LEU A 287 16.67 -23.79 -19.09
CA LEU A 287 17.71 -23.11 -18.31
C LEU A 287 18.98 -23.96 -18.26
N LEU A 288 20.11 -23.36 -18.64
CA LEU A 288 21.44 -23.92 -18.46
C LEU A 288 21.99 -23.45 -17.10
N PRO A 289 22.14 -24.37 -16.11
CA PRO A 289 22.47 -23.98 -14.73
C PRO A 289 23.95 -23.59 -14.55
N ASP A 290 24.84 -24.08 -15.41
CA ASP A 290 26.28 -23.87 -15.31
C ASP A 290 26.97 -23.69 -16.67
N SER A 291 28.20 -23.15 -16.62
CA SER A 291 29.02 -22.92 -17.80
C SER A 291 29.54 -24.21 -18.44
N ALA A 292 29.63 -25.30 -17.67
CA ALA A 292 30.04 -26.61 -18.18
C ALA A 292 29.00 -27.18 -19.15
N ARG A 293 27.71 -27.10 -18.80
CA ARG A 293 26.63 -27.56 -19.67
C ARG A 293 26.48 -26.69 -20.92
N LEU A 294 26.68 -25.38 -20.78
CA LEU A 294 26.80 -24.47 -21.93
C LEU A 294 27.89 -24.92 -22.90
N GLN A 295 29.11 -25.19 -22.41
CA GLN A 295 30.22 -25.65 -23.26
C GLN A 295 29.95 -27.00 -23.90
N SER A 296 29.34 -27.95 -23.17
CA SER A 296 28.98 -29.26 -23.72
C SER A 296 27.98 -29.14 -24.87
N LEU A 297 26.99 -28.26 -24.76
CA LEU A 297 25.95 -28.09 -25.77
C LEU A 297 26.52 -27.53 -27.08
N VAL A 298 27.41 -26.53 -26.96
CA VAL A 298 28.15 -25.95 -28.10
C VAL A 298 29.11 -26.97 -28.72
N ALA A 299 29.78 -27.79 -27.90
CA ALA A 299 30.70 -28.82 -28.39
C ALA A 299 29.98 -30.00 -29.08
N GLU A 300 28.78 -30.35 -28.62
CA GLU A 300 27.92 -31.38 -29.21
C GLU A 300 27.27 -30.92 -30.54
N GLY A 301 27.34 -29.62 -30.87
CA GLY A 301 26.76 -29.07 -32.10
C GLY A 301 25.23 -29.18 -32.14
N ARG A 302 24.57 -29.13 -30.97
CA ARG A 302 23.10 -29.19 -30.91
C ARG A 302 22.52 -27.91 -31.47
N SER A 303 21.79 -28.01 -32.59
CA SER A 303 21.15 -26.87 -33.23
C SER A 303 20.09 -26.24 -32.32
N GLY A 304 20.39 -25.08 -31.74
CA GLY A 304 19.51 -24.36 -30.82
C GLY A 304 19.81 -22.87 -30.75
N TYR A 305 18.81 -22.09 -30.34
CA TYR A 305 19.00 -20.70 -30.00
C TYR A 305 19.49 -20.58 -28.57
N LEU A 306 20.49 -19.73 -28.35
CA LEU A 306 21.11 -19.60 -27.04
C LEU A 306 21.09 -18.14 -26.60
N VAL A 307 20.37 -17.86 -25.51
CA VAL A 307 20.21 -16.52 -24.95
C VAL A 307 21.11 -16.39 -23.73
N ILE A 308 22.15 -15.56 -23.85
CA ILE A 308 23.16 -15.39 -22.81
C ILE A 308 23.13 -13.95 -22.31
N ALA A 309 23.20 -13.75 -20.99
CA ALA A 309 23.48 -12.43 -20.45
C ALA A 309 24.88 -11.98 -20.86
N ASP A 310 25.03 -10.77 -21.41
CA ASP A 310 26.31 -10.33 -21.99
C ASP A 310 27.47 -10.36 -20.97
N ARG A 311 27.16 -10.16 -19.68
CA ARG A 311 28.11 -10.25 -18.56
C ARG A 311 28.64 -11.66 -18.27
N ALA A 312 27.90 -12.68 -18.69
CA ALA A 312 28.17 -14.08 -18.41
C ALA A 312 28.74 -14.83 -19.62
N LEU A 313 28.92 -14.15 -20.76
CA LEU A 313 29.47 -14.73 -21.98
C LEU A 313 30.94 -15.15 -21.75
N PRO A 314 31.27 -16.46 -21.78
CA PRO A 314 32.65 -16.89 -21.62
C PRO A 314 33.46 -16.50 -22.86
N GLY A 315 34.61 -15.85 -22.69
CA GLY A 315 35.44 -15.35 -23.80
C GLY A 315 35.88 -16.45 -24.80
N ALA A 316 36.03 -17.69 -24.33
CA ALA A 316 36.37 -18.84 -25.18
C ALA A 316 35.24 -19.27 -26.14
N LEU A 317 33.98 -18.96 -25.80
CA LEU A 317 32.80 -19.30 -26.61
C LEU A 317 32.41 -18.17 -27.58
N ALA A 318 32.86 -16.94 -27.31
CA ALA A 318 32.52 -15.77 -28.11
C ALA A 318 32.97 -15.88 -29.58
N SER A 319 34.01 -16.66 -29.88
CA SER A 319 34.51 -16.89 -31.25
C SER A 319 33.81 -18.04 -31.99
N ARG A 320 33.10 -18.91 -31.27
CA ARG A 320 32.40 -20.08 -31.83
C ARG A 320 30.91 -19.83 -32.06
N LEU A 321 30.33 -18.89 -31.33
CA LEU A 321 28.91 -18.56 -31.40
C LEU A 321 28.65 -17.45 -32.42
N HIS A 322 27.70 -17.66 -33.32
CA HIS A 322 27.25 -16.59 -34.22
C HIS A 322 26.17 -15.75 -33.55
N ARG A 323 26.44 -14.46 -33.31
CA ARG A 323 25.48 -13.53 -32.72
C ARG A 323 24.41 -13.13 -33.73
N LEU A 324 23.17 -13.52 -33.47
CA LEU A 324 22.01 -13.21 -34.32
C LEU A 324 21.31 -11.90 -33.91
N GLY A 325 21.42 -11.53 -32.64
CA GLY A 325 20.76 -10.33 -32.15
C GLY A 325 21.06 -10.02 -30.69
N GLY A 326 20.52 -8.90 -30.24
CA GLY A 326 20.61 -8.46 -28.85
C GLY A 326 19.24 -8.08 -28.30
N GLY A 327 19.13 -8.12 -26.98
CA GLY A 327 17.95 -7.70 -26.25
C GLY A 327 18.33 -7.20 -24.87
N ARG A 328 17.31 -6.85 -24.08
CA ARG A 328 17.46 -6.45 -22.68
C ARG A 328 16.36 -7.07 -21.85
N VAL A 329 16.68 -7.43 -20.62
CA VAL A 329 15.70 -7.81 -19.58
C VAL A 329 16.07 -7.06 -18.31
N ASN A 330 15.11 -6.31 -17.76
CA ASN A 330 15.32 -5.47 -16.57
C ASN A 330 16.54 -4.53 -16.69
N GLY A 331 16.75 -3.96 -17.88
CA GLY A 331 17.86 -3.06 -18.22
C GLY A 331 19.21 -3.76 -18.46
N ARG A 332 19.31 -5.08 -18.21
CA ARG A 332 20.53 -5.85 -18.42
C ARG A 332 20.60 -6.36 -19.86
N PRO A 333 21.71 -6.11 -20.57
CA PRO A 333 21.86 -6.55 -21.95
C PRO A 333 22.09 -8.07 -22.01
N LEU A 334 21.51 -8.67 -23.04
CA LEU A 334 21.63 -10.08 -23.38
C LEU A 334 21.74 -10.22 -24.89
N SER A 335 22.30 -11.34 -25.33
CA SER A 335 22.54 -11.61 -26.75
C SER A 335 21.99 -12.98 -27.11
N LEU A 336 21.42 -13.05 -28.31
CA LEU A 336 20.97 -14.28 -28.94
C LEU A 336 22.08 -14.81 -29.84
N PHE A 337 22.42 -16.07 -29.64
CA PHE A 337 23.40 -16.79 -30.43
C PHE A 337 22.76 -18.01 -31.09
N ASN A 338 23.41 -18.47 -32.15
CA ASN A 338 23.19 -19.78 -32.73
C ASN A 338 24.57 -20.43 -32.92
N ASP A 339 24.61 -21.73 -32.64
CA ASP A 339 25.72 -22.63 -32.99
C ASP A 339 25.76 -22.94 -34.48
#